data_AF-A0A0G4GVY1-F1
#
_entry.id   AF-A0A0G4GVY1-F1
#
_cell.length_a   1.000
_cell.length_b   1.000
_cell.length_c   1.000
_cell.angle_alpha   90.00
_cell.angle_beta   90.00
_cell.angle_gamma   90.00
#
_symmetry.space_group_name_H-M   'P 1'
#
loop_
_entity.id
_entity.type
_entity.pdbx_description
1 polymer ?
#
loop_
_entity_poly.entity_id
_entity_poly.type
_entity_poly.pdbx_seq_one_letter_code
_entity_poly.pdbx_strand_id
1 'polypeptide(L)'
;MSDRPVGHLYGRDVYAFGDGGYAFEAKGDLRPLRKEDCKAVSLFANYSPTEDTDGFIQLPSGVRYRIVQRGDGQAPTLNQTVRIDNLVWQGDGEGFNDRSRPRYREVDERIDDSMPEWRREALLSMKVGEVRRLIVPATVEDGRRRHELRLWAIVNER
;
A
#
# COMPACT_ATOMS: atom_id res chain seq x y z
N MET A 1 24.32 11.46 7.70
CA MET A 1 22.88 11.13 7.78
C MET A 1 22.66 9.93 6.89
N SER A 2 21.86 8.96 7.31
CA SER A 2 21.53 7.83 6.44
C SER A 2 20.45 8.32 5.47
N ASP A 3 20.80 8.46 4.20
CA ASP A 3 19.83 8.75 3.11
C ASP A 3 18.85 7.58 2.89
N ARG A 4 19.00 6.49 3.65
CA ARG A 4 18.15 5.32 3.58
C ARG A 4 16.97 5.45 4.56
N PRO A 5 15.72 5.26 4.10
CA PRO A 5 14.58 5.21 4.98
C PRO A 5 14.67 4.01 5.93
N VAL A 6 14.18 4.21 7.15
CA VAL A 6 14.20 3.26 8.27
C VAL A 6 12.82 2.77 8.65
N GLY A 7 11.75 3.28 8.04
CA GLY A 7 10.39 2.79 8.24
C GLY A 7 9.35 3.52 7.41
N HIS A 8 8.07 3.26 7.70
CA HIS A 8 6.94 3.97 7.10
C HIS A 8 6.01 4.58 8.15
N LEU A 9 5.51 5.78 7.88
CA LEU A 9 4.39 6.42 8.59
C LEU A 9 3.33 6.82 7.56
N TYR A 10 2.13 6.25 7.64
CA TYR A 10 1.00 6.59 6.76
C TYR A 10 1.36 6.57 5.26
N GLY A 11 2.16 5.57 4.84
CA GLY A 11 2.62 5.44 3.46
C GLY A 11 3.73 6.40 3.04
N ARG A 12 4.38 7.10 3.98
CA ARG A 12 5.54 7.96 3.73
C ARG A 12 6.79 7.36 4.35
N ASP A 13 7.91 7.55 3.68
CA ASP A 13 9.21 7.10 4.18
C ASP A 13 9.60 7.86 5.43
N VAL A 14 10.02 7.10 6.43
CA VAL A 14 10.53 7.57 7.71
C VAL A 14 12.04 7.37 7.74
N TYR A 15 12.79 8.37 8.20
CA TYR A 15 14.23 8.42 8.26
C TYR A 15 14.69 8.58 9.71
N ALA A 16 15.78 7.92 10.10
CA ALA A 16 16.39 8.10 11.41
C ALA A 16 17.36 9.28 11.37
N PHE A 17 17.26 10.18 12.34
CA PHE A 17 18.28 11.17 12.62
C PHE A 17 19.35 10.58 13.55
N GLY A 18 20.58 11.09 13.44
CA GLY A 18 21.75 10.57 14.18
C GLY A 18 21.70 10.76 15.70
N ASP A 19 20.70 11.50 16.19
CA ASP A 19 20.42 11.81 17.59
C ASP A 19 19.22 11.01 18.16
N GLY A 20 18.68 10.05 17.40
CA GLY A 20 17.59 9.17 17.84
C GLY A 20 16.18 9.70 17.54
N GLY A 21 16.06 10.82 16.82
CA GLY A 21 14.80 11.29 16.26
C GLY A 21 14.41 10.56 14.97
N TYR A 22 13.15 10.72 14.57
CA TYR A 22 12.67 10.27 13.27
C TYR A 22 12.02 11.43 12.50
N ALA A 23 12.14 11.44 11.19
CA ALA A 23 11.41 12.33 10.29
C ALA A 23 10.66 11.54 9.23
N PHE A 24 9.62 12.14 8.66
CA PHE A 24 9.03 11.67 7.42
C PHE A 24 9.18 12.72 6.33
N GLU A 25 9.24 12.29 5.07
CA GLU A 25 9.28 13.20 3.95
C GLU A 25 7.89 13.77 3.63
N ALA A 26 7.79 15.09 3.56
CA ALA A 26 6.57 15.81 3.23
C ALA A 26 6.88 16.93 2.23
N LYS A 27 6.40 16.78 0.99
CA LYS A 27 6.61 17.76 -0.10
C LYS A 27 8.10 18.03 -0.40
N GLY A 28 8.97 17.03 -0.26
CA GLY A 28 10.42 17.15 -0.48
C GLY A 28 11.23 17.59 0.74
N ASP A 29 10.56 17.89 1.87
CA ASP A 29 11.23 18.27 3.11
C ASP A 29 11.11 17.17 4.17
N LEU A 30 12.20 16.86 4.87
CA LEU A 30 12.17 16.03 6.06
C LEU A 30 11.54 16.80 7.22
N ARG A 31 10.43 16.29 7.74
CA ARG A 31 9.72 16.87 8.88
C ARG A 31 9.83 15.98 10.10
N PRO A 32 10.12 16.52 11.29
CA PRO A 32 10.18 15.72 12.51
C PRO A 32 8.83 15.05 12.77
N LEU A 33 8.90 13.79 13.20
CA LEU A 33 7.74 13.04 13.63
C LEU A 33 7.23 13.56 14.98
N ARG A 34 5.91 13.69 15.11
CA ARG A 34 5.31 14.03 16.39
C ARG A 34 5.36 12.82 17.31
N LYS A 35 5.43 13.07 18.62
CA LYS A 35 5.58 12.01 19.63
C LYS A 35 4.40 11.02 19.60
N GLU A 36 3.21 11.51 19.32
CA GLU A 36 1.99 10.74 19.13
C GLU A 36 2.04 9.81 17.90
N ASP A 37 2.67 10.25 16.82
CA ASP A 37 2.77 9.52 15.55
C ASP A 37 3.88 8.46 15.57
N CYS A 38 4.84 8.55 16.50
CA CYS A 38 5.91 7.56 16.65
C CYS A 38 5.39 6.13 16.81
N LYS A 39 4.18 5.95 17.37
CA LYS A 39 3.55 4.63 17.55
C LYS A 39 3.05 4.02 16.24
N ALA A 40 2.82 4.84 15.21
CA ALA A 40 2.37 4.42 13.89
C ALA A 40 3.53 4.20 12.91
N VAL A 41 4.78 4.43 13.35
CA VAL A 41 5.97 4.19 12.52
C VAL A 41 6.26 2.69 12.47
N SER A 42 6.21 2.13 11.27
CA SER A 42 6.62 0.76 10.98
C SER A 42 8.10 0.72 10.60
N LEU A 43 8.99 0.39 11.54
CA LEU A 43 10.44 0.39 11.30
C LEU A 43 10.92 -0.82 10.48
N PHE A 44 11.66 -0.57 9.39
CA PHE A 44 12.30 -1.57 8.53
C PHE A 44 13.40 -2.36 9.22
N ALA A 45 14.11 -1.76 10.19
CA ALA A 45 15.18 -2.44 10.92
C ALA A 45 14.71 -3.72 11.63
N ASN A 46 13.40 -3.86 11.85
CA ASN A 46 12.75 -5.03 12.45
C ASN A 46 11.72 -5.70 11.51
N TYR A 47 11.55 -5.21 10.28
CA TYR A 47 10.56 -5.73 9.32
C TYR A 47 11.26 -6.57 8.25
N SER A 48 11.37 -7.86 8.52
CA SER A 48 11.36 -8.84 7.43
C SER A 48 9.88 -9.05 7.09
N PRO A 49 9.39 -8.70 5.90
CA PRO A 49 8.04 -9.12 5.50
C PRO A 49 8.03 -10.64 5.54
N THR A 50 7.55 -11.20 6.64
CA THR A 50 7.34 -12.63 6.74
C THR A 50 6.10 -12.91 5.94
N GLU A 51 6.28 -13.59 4.81
CA GLU A 51 5.18 -14.24 4.14
C GLU A 51 4.48 -15.14 5.17
N ASP A 52 3.15 -15.06 5.21
CA ASP A 52 2.38 -16.07 5.92
C ASP A 52 2.52 -17.42 5.21
N THR A 53 1.88 -18.45 5.76
CA THR A 53 1.92 -19.81 5.21
C THR A 53 1.35 -19.90 3.78
N ASP A 54 0.62 -18.89 3.33
CA ASP A 54 0.01 -18.79 1.99
C ASP A 54 0.84 -17.92 1.01
N GLY A 55 2.02 -17.42 1.43
CA GLY A 55 2.89 -16.59 0.61
C GLY A 55 2.43 -15.12 0.53
N PHE A 56 1.65 -14.64 1.50
CA PHE A 56 1.21 -13.24 1.56
C PHE A 56 1.97 -12.44 2.62
N ILE A 57 2.27 -11.20 2.27
CA ILE A 57 2.86 -10.20 3.16
C ILE A 57 1.75 -9.38 3.80
N GLN A 58 1.80 -9.21 5.12
CA GLN A 58 0.83 -8.38 5.84
C GLN A 58 1.25 -6.91 5.88
N LEU A 59 0.34 -6.04 5.43
CA LEU A 59 0.44 -4.59 5.56
C LEU A 59 0.02 -4.14 6.98
N PRO A 60 0.53 -3.00 7.47
CA PRO A 60 0.04 -2.31 8.66
C PRO A 60 -1.48 -2.18 8.76
N SER A 61 -2.19 -1.95 7.64
CA SER A 61 -3.67 -1.92 7.62
C SER A 61 -4.34 -3.26 7.94
N GLY A 62 -3.58 -4.35 8.09
CA GLY A 62 -4.10 -5.71 8.25
C GLY A 62 -4.45 -6.39 6.92
N VAL A 63 -4.37 -5.67 5.80
CA VAL A 63 -4.49 -6.25 4.46
C VAL A 63 -3.29 -7.12 4.16
N ARG A 64 -3.51 -8.29 3.59
CA ARG A 64 -2.45 -9.18 3.13
C ARG A 64 -2.30 -9.08 1.63
N TYR A 65 -1.08 -9.04 1.10
CA TYR A 65 -0.86 -8.98 -0.35
C TYR A 65 0.21 -9.94 -0.83
N ARG A 66 0.18 -10.23 -2.13
CA ARG A 66 1.29 -10.84 -2.85
C ARG A 66 1.42 -10.23 -4.22
N ILE A 67 2.64 -10.19 -4.73
CA ILE A 67 2.93 -9.72 -6.09
C ILE A 67 2.67 -10.87 -7.06
N VAL A 68 1.68 -10.72 -7.94
CA VAL A 68 1.35 -11.71 -8.98
C VAL A 68 2.22 -11.49 -10.22
N GLN A 69 2.46 -10.23 -10.56
CA GLN A 69 3.38 -9.82 -11.62
C GLN A 69 4.18 -8.62 -11.12
N ARG A 70 5.50 -8.67 -11.24
CA ARG A 70 6.36 -7.55 -10.87
C ARG A 70 6.22 -6.41 -11.89
N GLY A 71 6.11 -5.19 -11.39
CA GLY A 71 6.32 -3.97 -12.16
C GLY A 71 7.76 -3.50 -12.06
N ASP A 72 8.24 -2.83 -13.09
CA ASP A 72 9.58 -2.25 -13.19
C ASP A 72 9.57 -0.72 -13.26
N GLY A 73 8.40 -0.11 -13.35
CA GLY A 73 8.23 1.34 -13.40
C GLY A 73 8.35 2.02 -12.04
N GLN A 74 8.04 3.32 -12.03
CA GLN A 74 8.05 4.14 -10.82
C GLN A 74 6.94 3.72 -9.84
N ALA A 75 7.21 3.90 -8.55
CA ALA A 75 6.18 3.84 -7.53
C ALA A 75 5.43 5.19 -7.49
N PRO A 76 4.09 5.19 -7.41
CA PRO A 76 3.33 6.42 -7.24
C PRO A 76 3.65 7.13 -5.92
N THR A 77 3.48 8.44 -5.90
CA THR A 77 3.56 9.28 -4.69
C THR A 77 2.20 9.87 -4.33
N LEU A 78 2.08 10.38 -3.10
CA LEU A 78 0.88 11.10 -2.68
C LEU A 78 0.56 12.27 -3.63
N ASN A 79 -0.73 12.52 -3.82
CA ASN A 79 -1.34 13.50 -4.73
C ASN A 79 -1.19 13.22 -6.23
N GLN A 80 -0.53 12.13 -6.63
CA GLN A 80 -0.54 11.71 -8.02
C GLN A 80 -1.84 10.97 -8.36
N THR A 81 -2.23 11.04 -9.62
CA THR A 81 -3.32 10.24 -10.18
C THR A 81 -2.72 8.98 -10.81
N VAL A 82 -3.32 7.82 -10.55
CA VAL A 82 -2.89 6.55 -11.13
C VAL A 82 -4.00 5.92 -11.95
N ARG A 83 -3.64 5.28 -13.06
CA ARG A 83 -4.53 4.43 -13.83
C ARG A 83 -4.41 2.99 -13.36
N ILE A 84 -5.53 2.39 -12.99
CA ILE A 84 -5.56 1.01 -12.52
C ILE A 84 -6.69 0.20 -13.14
N ASP A 85 -6.44 -1.10 -13.29
CA ASP A 85 -7.52 -2.09 -13.33
C ASP A 85 -7.72 -2.65 -11.94
N ASN A 86 -8.97 -2.79 -11.51
CA ASN A 86 -9.34 -3.38 -10.23
C ASN A 86 -10.37 -4.49 -10.46
N LEU A 87 -9.96 -5.73 -10.20
CA LEU A 87 -10.85 -6.88 -10.13
C LEU A 87 -11.19 -7.16 -8.68
N VAL A 88 -12.49 -7.22 -8.35
CA VAL A 88 -12.97 -7.45 -6.99
C VAL A 88 -13.80 -8.71 -6.90
N TRP A 89 -13.41 -9.62 -6.01
CA TRP A 89 -14.19 -10.78 -5.59
C TRP A 89 -14.70 -10.56 -4.16
N GLN A 90 -15.96 -10.90 -3.94
CA GLN A 90 -16.56 -10.92 -2.62
C GLN A 90 -16.28 -12.27 -1.97
N GLY A 91 -15.79 -12.26 -0.74
CA GLY A 91 -15.62 -13.46 0.06
C GLY A 91 -16.91 -13.81 0.80
N ASP A 92 -17.13 -15.10 1.02
CA ASP A 92 -18.11 -15.65 1.95
C ASP A 92 -17.36 -16.26 3.15
N GLY A 93 -18.08 -16.61 4.22
CA GLY A 93 -17.52 -16.92 5.56
C GLY A 93 -16.24 -17.78 5.59
N GLU A 94 -16.09 -18.76 4.68
CA GLU A 94 -14.94 -19.67 4.63
C GLU A 94 -13.89 -19.36 3.56
N GLY A 95 -14.13 -18.44 2.61
CA GLY A 95 -13.12 -18.16 1.56
C GLY A 95 -13.58 -17.26 0.42
N PHE A 96 -12.86 -17.35 -0.70
CA PHE A 96 -13.27 -16.78 -1.98
C PHE A 96 -13.70 -17.92 -2.88
N ASN A 97 -14.99 -17.99 -3.23
CA ASN A 97 -15.42 -18.98 -4.21
C ASN A 97 -14.87 -18.59 -5.60
N ASP A 98 -14.08 -19.47 -6.22
CA ASP A 98 -13.52 -19.22 -7.56
C ASP A 98 -14.60 -19.27 -8.67
N ARG A 99 -15.84 -19.63 -8.32
CA ARG A 99 -17.01 -19.58 -9.22
C ARG A 99 -17.59 -18.19 -9.37
N SER A 100 -17.30 -17.25 -8.46
CA SER A 100 -17.75 -15.86 -8.58
C SER A 100 -16.94 -15.15 -9.66
N ARG A 101 -17.64 -14.52 -10.61
CA ARG A 101 -17.00 -13.62 -11.57
C ARG A 101 -16.60 -12.33 -10.83
N PRO A 102 -15.36 -11.85 -10.98
CA PRO A 102 -14.98 -10.57 -10.40
C PRO A 102 -15.78 -9.43 -11.01
N ARG A 103 -15.99 -8.38 -10.23
CA ARG A 103 -16.35 -7.07 -10.77
C ARG A 103 -15.09 -6.38 -11.26
N TYR A 104 -15.06 -6.00 -12.54
CA TYR A 104 -13.97 -5.23 -13.15
C TYR A 104 -14.28 -3.73 -13.11
N ARG A 105 -13.25 -2.94 -12.84
CA ARG A 105 -13.29 -1.49 -12.98
C ARG A 105 -11.92 -0.98 -13.45
N GLU A 106 -11.91 -0.26 -14.56
CA GLU A 106 -10.80 0.61 -14.95
C GLU A 106 -11.08 2.02 -14.43
N VAL A 107 -10.11 2.64 -13.78
CA VAL A 107 -10.31 3.95 -13.16
C VAL A 107 -8.99 4.71 -13.00
N ASP A 108 -9.07 6.02 -13.19
CA ASP A 108 -8.05 6.97 -12.76
C ASP A 108 -8.39 7.44 -11.34
N GLU A 109 -7.53 7.15 -10.37
CA GLU A 109 -7.74 7.51 -8.97
C GLU A 109 -6.59 8.40 -8.46
N ARG A 110 -6.94 9.51 -7.81
CA ARG A 110 -5.98 10.35 -7.10
C ARG A 110 -5.63 9.71 -5.77
N ILE A 111 -4.34 9.58 -5.49
CA ILE A 111 -3.84 9.03 -4.23
C ILE A 111 -3.79 10.17 -3.20
N ASP A 112 -4.83 10.32 -2.39
CA ASP A 112 -4.90 11.37 -1.36
C ASP A 112 -5.48 10.85 -0.03
N ASP A 113 -5.73 11.77 0.90
CA ASP A 113 -6.23 11.45 2.25
C ASP A 113 -7.71 11.03 2.30
N SER A 114 -8.46 11.16 1.20
CA SER A 114 -9.84 10.68 1.11
C SER A 114 -9.94 9.20 0.72
N MET A 115 -8.86 8.63 0.18
CA MET A 115 -8.79 7.22 -0.19
C MET A 115 -8.69 6.33 1.07
N PRO A 116 -9.35 5.16 1.10
CA PRO A 116 -9.18 4.19 2.18
C PRO A 116 -7.71 3.88 2.43
N GLU A 117 -7.29 3.91 3.71
CA GLU A 117 -5.89 3.81 4.10
C GLU A 117 -5.18 2.61 3.49
N TRP A 118 -5.80 1.43 3.54
CA TRP A 118 -5.24 0.20 2.97
C TRP A 118 -5.00 0.29 1.47
N ARG A 119 -5.88 1.01 0.75
CA ARG A 119 -5.81 1.13 -0.70
C ARG A 119 -4.71 2.10 -1.09
N ARG A 120 -4.59 3.19 -0.36
CA ARG A 120 -3.49 4.14 -0.47
C ARG A 120 -2.15 3.48 -0.17
N GLU A 121 -2.05 2.75 0.93
CA GLU A 121 -0.86 1.98 1.32
C GLU A 121 -0.44 0.97 0.26
N ALA A 122 -1.40 0.23 -0.31
CA ALA A 122 -1.15 -0.72 -1.39
C ALA A 122 -0.62 0.00 -2.64
N LEU A 123 -1.28 1.07 -3.10
CA LEU A 123 -0.89 1.78 -4.33
C LEU A 123 0.46 2.49 -4.21
N LEU A 124 0.77 3.10 -3.06
CA LEU A 124 2.06 3.76 -2.82
C LEU A 124 3.24 2.78 -2.77
N SER A 125 2.98 1.52 -2.47
CA SER A 125 4.02 0.46 -2.43
C SER A 125 4.04 -0.41 -3.69
N MET A 126 3.19 -0.13 -4.68
CA MET A 126 3.21 -0.78 -5.99
C MET A 126 4.15 -0.06 -6.96
N LYS A 127 4.64 -0.79 -7.97
CA LYS A 127 5.31 -0.21 -9.13
C LYS A 127 4.42 -0.21 -10.37
N VAL A 128 4.57 0.78 -11.23
CA VAL A 128 3.96 0.75 -12.57
C VAL A 128 4.34 -0.55 -13.30
N GLY A 129 3.34 -1.20 -13.90
CA GLY A 129 3.44 -2.53 -14.52
C GLY A 129 3.13 -3.70 -13.58
N GLU A 130 2.98 -3.45 -12.28
CA GLU A 130 2.74 -4.49 -11.29
C GLU A 130 1.28 -4.97 -11.30
N VAL A 131 1.09 -6.27 -11.08
CA VAL A 131 -0.20 -6.86 -10.68
C VAL A 131 -0.07 -7.37 -9.25
N ARG A 132 -0.90 -6.85 -8.36
CA ARG A 132 -0.91 -7.19 -6.93
C ARG A 132 -2.24 -7.80 -6.54
N ARG A 133 -2.18 -8.92 -5.83
CA ARG A 133 -3.35 -9.54 -5.21
C ARG A 133 -3.40 -9.16 -3.75
N LEU A 134 -4.55 -8.64 -3.30
CA LEU A 134 -4.79 -8.22 -1.92
C LEU A 134 -5.97 -8.99 -1.33
N ILE A 135 -5.86 -9.36 -0.05
CA ILE A 135 -6.92 -9.92 0.77
C ILE A 135 -7.25 -8.89 1.85
N VAL A 136 -8.39 -8.24 1.67
CA VAL A 136 -8.92 -7.22 2.58
C VAL A 136 -9.86 -7.91 3.56
N PRO A 137 -9.53 -7.96 4.86
CA PRO A 137 -10.39 -8.59 5.86
C PRO A 137 -11.63 -7.74 6.15
N ALA A 138 -12.69 -8.37 6.66
CA ALA A 138 -13.94 -7.70 7.02
C ALA A 138 -13.79 -6.63 8.14
N THR A 139 -12.66 -6.64 8.86
CA THR A 139 -12.31 -5.60 9.83
C THR A 139 -11.84 -4.29 9.18
N VAL A 140 -11.50 -4.32 7.89
CA VAL A 140 -10.97 -3.17 7.12
C VAL A 140 -12.00 -2.61 6.14
N GLU A 141 -12.82 -3.46 5.54
CA GLU A 141 -13.92 -3.06 4.65
C GLU A 141 -15.17 -3.90 4.94
N ASP A 142 -16.35 -3.40 4.60
CA ASP A 142 -17.60 -4.17 4.70
C ASP A 142 -17.54 -5.43 3.81
N GLY A 143 -17.46 -6.58 4.50
CA GLY A 143 -17.23 -7.89 3.93
C GLY A 143 -15.76 -8.16 3.58
N ARG A 144 -15.37 -9.43 3.64
CA ARG A 144 -14.05 -9.88 3.17
C ARG A 144 -13.98 -9.74 1.65
N ARG A 145 -12.91 -9.14 1.12
CA ARG A 145 -12.73 -8.91 -0.32
C ARG A 145 -11.35 -9.33 -0.80
N ARG A 146 -11.29 -9.82 -2.04
CA ARG A 146 -10.04 -10.06 -2.76
C ARG A 146 -10.00 -9.05 -3.88
N HIS A 147 -8.90 -8.31 -3.94
CA HIS A 147 -8.62 -7.38 -5.02
C HIS A 147 -7.46 -7.92 -5.85
N GLU A 148 -7.55 -7.76 -7.15
CA GLU A 148 -6.38 -7.83 -8.03
C GLU A 148 -6.25 -6.47 -8.71
N LEU A 149 -5.22 -5.74 -8.32
CA LEU A 149 -4.91 -4.41 -8.82
C LEU A 149 -3.81 -4.54 -9.86
N ARG A 150 -4.04 -3.99 -11.05
CA ARG A 150 -2.99 -3.74 -12.03
C ARG A 150 -2.71 -2.25 -12.07
N LEU A 151 -1.47 -1.85 -11.80
CA LEU A 151 -1.05 -0.46 -11.91
C LEU A 151 -0.49 -0.19 -13.30
N TRP A 152 -1.24 0.55 -14.11
CA TRP A 152 -0.87 0.82 -15.51
C TRP A 152 0.09 1.99 -15.66
N ALA A 153 -0.21 3.10 -14.99
CA ALA A 153 0.52 4.34 -15.17
C ALA A 153 0.27 5.31 -14.01
N ILE A 154 1.20 6.26 -13.85
CA ILE A 154 0.96 7.52 -13.17
C ILE A 154 0.49 8.51 -14.24
N VAL A 155 -0.71 9.05 -14.09
CA VAL A 155 -1.34 9.98 -15.02
C VAL A 155 -0.93 11.40 -14.61
N ASN A 156 -0.27 12.11 -15.53
CA ASN A 156 0.01 13.53 -15.34
C ASN A 156 -1.26 14.33 -15.68
N GLU A 157 -1.70 15.18 -14.76
CA GLU A 157 -2.71 16.20 -15.06
C GLU A 157 -2.13 17.12 -16.16
N ARG A 158 -2.85 17.25 -17.28
CA ARG A 158 -2.52 18.20 -18.36
C ARG A 158 -2.98 19.60 -18.00
#